data_AF-A0A1F0AAE7-F1
#
_entry.id   AF-A0A1F0AAE7-F1
#
_cell.length_a   1.000
_cell.length_b   1.000
_cell.length_c   1.000
_cell.angle_alpha   90.00
_cell.angle_beta   90.00
_cell.angle_gamma   90.00
#
_symmetry.space_group_name_H-M   'P 1'
#
loop_
_entity.id
_entity.type
_entity.pdbx_description
1 polymer ?
#
loop_
_entity_poly.entity_id
_entity_poly.type
_entity_poly.pdbx_seq_one_letter_code
_entity_poly.pdbx_strand_id
1 'polypeptide(L)'
;MGNRSIVGNLFILIFSFLTVGCSNQNSDVSSNDISLSTTTSQSTTCNEIKSGESKKDYKDLYKPVFEDYKKIFTTSKDSSAIANLYQKLNATERPINSWSVENAVFQSDKMSYAYADLNKDGVEELLIGVEQSNGDYFISGLYYLVNEKPLLLAEGFVAGHGGARNSMNIYKGGDILELSWSSGTGEGRGVLYHLNSNQQAASKVQEQDIRVPGNKSLHSDFGKTETELMNFKQLDWEKFDDSSSSTILGDKQRAPWNTSKSAKLEAFIKGWGERLGQPNYKKGISGGDVGADNLYTFGDGPSEKMNAEYTDTGLGNAKYRIVERYSNWDKYPDVHSYFFAITDTGEAIVFHSPTTNGGVMYLKPTENTEIQAEFKRLVEEE
;
A
#
# COMPACT_ATOMS: atom_id res chain seq x y z
N MET A 1 -31.96 59.10 36.80
CA MET A 1 -31.49 57.75 37.18
C MET A 1 -30.43 57.37 36.13
N GLY A 2 -29.13 57.56 36.34
CA GLY A 2 -28.29 56.98 37.39
C GLY A 2 -28.03 55.51 37.03
N ASN A 3 -26.83 54.99 36.82
CA ASN A 3 -25.49 55.42 37.24
C ASN A 3 -24.40 54.63 36.46
N ARG A 4 -23.28 55.31 36.16
CA ARG A 4 -21.84 54.92 36.32
C ARG A 4 -21.30 53.63 35.68
N SER A 5 -20.32 53.65 34.75
CA SER A 5 -18.93 54.17 34.73
C SER A 5 -17.88 53.27 35.40
N ILE A 6 -16.70 53.12 34.74
CA ILE A 6 -15.29 53.02 35.22
C ILE A 6 -14.51 52.28 34.09
N VAL A 7 -13.74 52.93 33.18
CA VAL A 7 -12.38 53.53 33.30
C VAL A 7 -11.38 52.54 33.93
N GLY A 8 -10.51 51.85 33.19
CA GLY A 8 -9.28 52.37 32.58
C GLY A 8 -8.05 51.90 33.39
N ASN A 9 -7.03 51.35 32.74
CA ASN A 9 -5.63 51.74 33.01
C ASN A 9 -4.62 51.03 32.08
N LEU A 10 -3.79 51.90 31.51
CA LEU A 10 -2.53 51.70 30.81
C LEU A 10 -1.40 51.47 31.83
N PHE A 11 -0.45 50.58 31.55
CA PHE A 11 0.92 50.70 32.05
C PHE A 11 1.93 50.20 31.01
N ILE A 12 2.82 51.10 30.60
CA ILE A 12 4.04 50.91 29.81
C ILE A 12 5.23 50.87 30.78
N LEU A 13 6.25 50.04 30.51
CA LEU A 13 7.71 50.23 30.75
C LEU A 13 8.41 48.88 30.54
N ILE A 14 9.08 48.59 29.42
CA ILE A 14 10.45 48.97 29.02
C ILE A 14 11.48 48.80 30.15
N PHE A 15 12.35 47.79 30.03
CA PHE A 15 13.77 47.90 30.35
C PHE A 15 14.59 46.96 29.45
N SER A 16 15.32 47.58 28.52
CA SER A 16 16.50 47.01 27.89
C SER A 16 17.71 47.32 28.77
N PHE A 17 18.61 46.36 28.97
CA PHE A 17 20.01 46.64 29.31
C PHE A 17 20.93 45.92 28.33
N LEU A 18 21.85 46.71 27.77
CA LEU A 18 22.91 46.37 26.82
C LEU A 18 24.25 46.24 27.57
N THR A 19 25.03 45.20 27.24
CA THR A 19 26.51 45.19 26.99
C THR A 19 27.45 45.49 28.19
N VAL A 20 28.77 45.19 28.30
CA VAL A 20 29.94 44.76 27.49
C VAL A 20 30.90 44.03 28.49
N GLY A 21 31.74 43.03 28.15
CA GLY A 21 33.17 43.32 27.91
C GLY A 21 34.18 42.25 28.36
N CYS A 22 35.26 42.15 27.57
CA CYS A 22 36.33 41.15 27.47
C CYS A 22 37.43 41.16 28.56
N SER A 23 38.25 40.09 28.65
CA SER A 23 39.71 40.11 28.39
C SER A 23 40.46 38.83 28.85
N ASN A 24 41.45 38.41 28.05
CA ASN A 24 42.48 37.38 28.31
C ASN A 24 43.61 37.85 29.24
N GLN A 25 44.34 36.91 29.88
CA GLN A 25 45.81 36.93 29.96
C GLN A 25 46.42 35.59 30.46
N ASN A 26 47.49 35.15 29.78
CA ASN A 26 48.38 34.01 30.07
C ASN A 26 49.45 34.37 31.12
N SER A 27 50.06 33.34 31.73
CA SER A 27 51.47 33.35 32.15
C SER A 27 52.10 31.94 32.12
N ASP A 28 52.89 31.72 31.07
CA ASP A 28 54.20 31.04 30.94
C ASP A 28 55.06 30.98 32.25
N VAL A 29 56.07 30.12 32.51
CA VAL A 29 56.98 29.29 31.68
C VAL A 29 57.92 28.43 32.59
N SER A 30 58.60 27.42 31.98
CA SER A 30 59.98 26.90 32.26
C SER A 30 60.07 25.53 32.96
N SER A 31 60.85 24.51 32.55
CA SER A 31 61.83 24.25 31.46
C SER A 31 62.35 22.82 31.66
N ASN A 32 62.37 21.90 30.68
CA ASN A 32 63.48 21.49 29.77
C ASN A 32 63.53 19.94 29.81
N ASP A 33 63.79 19.12 28.80
CA ASP A 33 64.06 19.12 27.35
C ASP A 33 63.71 17.65 26.89
N ILE A 34 63.37 17.23 25.66
CA ILE A 34 64.20 17.04 24.45
C ILE A 34 63.30 16.40 23.34
N SER A 35 63.38 16.96 22.13
CA SER A 35 63.18 16.45 20.73
C SER A 35 62.12 15.40 20.30
N LEU A 36 61.30 15.84 19.33
CA LEU A 36 61.01 15.28 17.99
C LEU A 36 60.52 13.81 17.80
N SER A 37 59.19 13.69 17.72
CA SER A 37 58.35 13.11 16.65
C SER A 37 58.55 11.70 16.08
N THR A 38 57.44 10.96 16.22
CA THR A 38 56.88 9.85 15.40
C THR A 38 57.61 8.51 15.42
N THR A 39 57.00 7.51 16.08
CA THR A 39 56.45 6.27 15.48
C THR A 39 56.18 5.23 16.58
N THR A 40 54.99 4.63 16.54
CA THR A 40 54.59 3.30 17.04
C THR A 40 55.04 2.86 18.44
N SER A 41 54.09 2.63 19.34
CA SER A 41 54.32 1.84 20.55
C SER A 41 53.30 0.71 20.66
N GLN A 42 53.82 -0.50 20.50
CA GLN A 42 53.27 -1.77 20.95
C GLN A 42 53.48 -1.93 22.47
N SER A 43 52.46 -2.49 23.13
CA SER A 43 52.52 -3.55 24.17
C SER A 43 53.23 -3.26 25.50
N THR A 44 52.70 -3.60 26.68
CA THR A 44 52.21 -4.94 27.08
C THR A 44 51.30 -4.90 28.34
N THR A 45 50.12 -5.54 28.23
CA THR A 45 49.39 -6.46 29.18
C THR A 45 49.03 -6.02 30.62
N CYS A 46 47.89 -6.38 31.26
CA CYS A 46 46.82 -7.37 31.04
C CYS A 46 45.49 -6.83 31.61
N ASN A 47 44.37 -7.03 30.91
CA ASN A 47 43.22 -7.81 31.41
C ASN A 47 42.15 -7.86 30.32
N GLU A 48 42.01 -9.04 29.71
CA GLU A 48 40.86 -9.40 28.90
C GLU A 48 39.58 -9.31 29.75
N ILE A 49 38.69 -8.40 29.37
CA ILE A 49 37.25 -8.65 29.51
C ILE A 49 36.77 -8.90 28.09
N LYS A 50 36.44 -10.16 27.82
CA LYS A 50 35.67 -10.58 26.65
C LYS A 50 34.40 -9.74 26.57
N SER A 51 34.31 -8.86 25.58
CA SER A 51 33.03 -8.42 25.05
C SER A 51 33.07 -8.60 23.54
N GLY A 52 33.08 -9.87 23.15
CA GLY A 52 32.59 -10.30 21.86
C GLY A 52 31.13 -10.73 22.04
N GLU A 53 30.25 -9.81 22.44
CA GLU A 53 28.85 -9.96 22.09
C GLU A 53 28.75 -9.56 20.63
N SER A 54 28.63 -10.57 19.76
CA SER A 54 28.09 -10.36 18.42
C SER A 54 26.81 -9.53 18.57
N LYS A 55 26.75 -8.34 17.95
CA LYS A 55 25.49 -7.57 17.85
C LYS A 55 24.38 -8.55 17.48
N LYS A 56 23.40 -8.72 18.37
CA LYS A 56 22.28 -9.61 18.13
C LYS A 56 21.56 -9.13 16.87
N ASP A 57 21.45 -10.01 15.88
CA ASP A 57 20.70 -9.69 14.67
C ASP A 57 19.21 -9.86 14.97
N TYR A 58 18.55 -8.74 15.28
CA TYR A 58 17.12 -8.71 15.59
C TYR A 58 16.26 -8.96 14.35
N LYS A 59 16.79 -8.81 13.13
CA LYS A 59 16.03 -9.00 11.87
C LYS A 59 15.50 -10.42 11.74
N ASP A 60 16.29 -11.38 12.18
CA ASP A 60 15.97 -12.82 12.18
C ASP A 60 14.71 -13.16 13.00
N LEU A 61 14.37 -12.34 14.01
CA LEU A 61 13.19 -12.55 14.85
C LEU A 61 11.88 -12.24 14.11
N TYR A 62 11.93 -11.50 13.01
CA TYR A 62 10.77 -11.22 12.16
C TYR A 62 10.44 -12.33 11.18
N LYS A 63 11.22 -13.43 11.09
CA LYS A 63 10.93 -14.58 10.21
C LYS A 63 9.46 -15.04 10.21
N PRO A 64 8.75 -15.14 11.35
CA PRO A 64 7.33 -15.50 11.35
C PRO A 64 6.43 -14.53 10.57
N VAL A 65 6.76 -13.23 10.56
CA VAL A 65 6.05 -12.21 9.76
C VAL A 65 6.26 -12.50 8.27
N PHE A 66 7.50 -12.76 7.84
CA PHE A 66 7.80 -13.11 6.45
C PHE A 66 7.11 -14.39 5.99
N GLU A 67 6.99 -15.40 6.86
CA GLU A 67 6.22 -16.62 6.55
C GLU A 67 4.72 -16.33 6.34
N ASP A 68 4.15 -15.40 7.09
CA ASP A 68 2.76 -14.96 6.87
C ASP A 68 2.62 -14.17 5.57
N TYR A 69 3.56 -13.27 5.24
CA TYR A 69 3.58 -12.58 3.95
C TYR A 69 3.78 -13.52 2.77
N LYS A 70 4.58 -14.58 2.94
CA LYS A 70 4.72 -15.64 1.93
C LYS A 70 3.40 -16.38 1.67
N LYS A 71 2.62 -16.69 2.71
CA LYS A 71 1.26 -17.25 2.55
C LYS A 71 0.34 -16.24 1.85
N ILE A 72 0.42 -14.96 2.21
CA ILE A 72 -0.34 -13.87 1.56
C ILE A 72 -0.03 -13.82 0.06
N PHE A 73 1.24 -13.78 -0.33
CA PHE A 73 1.63 -13.63 -1.75
C PHE A 73 1.34 -14.85 -2.62
N THR A 74 1.25 -16.03 -2.00
CA THR A 74 0.89 -17.28 -2.68
C THR A 74 -0.62 -17.54 -2.70
N THR A 75 -1.41 -16.77 -1.96
CA THR A 75 -2.86 -16.91 -1.91
C THR A 75 -3.50 -16.28 -3.14
N SER A 76 -4.42 -17.01 -3.78
CA SER A 76 -5.20 -16.48 -4.89
C SER A 76 -6.08 -15.32 -4.46
N LYS A 77 -6.36 -14.38 -5.37
CA LYS A 77 -7.23 -13.22 -5.15
C LYS A 77 -8.74 -13.57 -5.00
N ASP A 78 -9.05 -14.86 -4.84
CA ASP A 78 -10.40 -15.35 -4.57
C ASP A 78 -10.82 -15.03 -3.12
N SER A 79 -12.04 -14.51 -2.93
CA SER A 79 -12.55 -14.12 -1.62
C SER A 79 -12.59 -15.27 -0.62
N SER A 80 -12.88 -16.50 -1.06
CA SER A 80 -12.91 -17.66 -0.17
C SER A 80 -11.50 -18.09 0.25
N ALA A 81 -10.52 -18.01 -0.67
CA ALA A 81 -9.11 -18.25 -0.39
C ALA A 81 -8.55 -17.21 0.60
N ILE A 82 -8.88 -15.93 0.42
CA ILE A 82 -8.50 -14.85 1.34
C ILE A 82 -9.13 -15.05 2.73
N ALA A 83 -10.41 -15.41 2.79
CA ALA A 83 -11.09 -15.70 4.06
C ALA A 83 -10.46 -16.91 4.78
N ASN A 84 -10.13 -17.97 4.02
CA ASN A 84 -9.45 -19.15 4.56
C ASN A 84 -8.02 -18.84 5.00
N LEU A 85 -7.29 -17.97 4.28
CA LEU A 85 -5.97 -17.49 4.67
C LEU A 85 -6.07 -16.72 5.99
N TYR A 86 -7.00 -15.78 6.10
CA TYR A 86 -7.19 -14.98 7.31
C TYR A 86 -7.36 -15.84 8.57
N GLN A 87 -8.09 -16.95 8.47
CA GLN A 87 -8.25 -17.91 9.57
C GLN A 87 -6.98 -18.71 9.92
N LYS A 88 -5.99 -18.75 9.02
CA LYS A 88 -4.75 -19.55 9.12
C LYS A 88 -3.50 -18.73 9.40
N LEU A 89 -3.56 -17.40 9.28
CA LEU A 89 -2.44 -16.53 9.65
C LEU A 89 -2.15 -16.67 11.15
N ASN A 90 -0.89 -16.48 11.54
CA ASN A 90 -0.52 -16.65 12.94
C ASN A 90 -1.32 -15.69 13.82
N ALA A 91 -2.01 -16.24 14.83
CA ALA A 91 -2.64 -15.44 15.86
C ALA A 91 -1.56 -14.91 16.82
N THR A 92 -1.03 -13.73 16.54
CA THR A 92 -0.28 -12.93 17.53
C THR A 92 -1.25 -12.24 18.49
N GLU A 93 -0.75 -11.54 19.51
CA GLU A 93 -1.60 -10.77 20.44
C GLU A 93 -2.45 -9.70 19.73
N ARG A 94 -1.98 -9.20 18.57
CA ARG A 94 -2.74 -8.34 17.67
C ARG A 94 -2.78 -8.97 16.27
N PRO A 95 -3.86 -9.68 15.90
CA PRO A 95 -3.98 -10.25 14.56
C PRO A 95 -4.04 -9.15 13.50
N ILE A 96 -3.52 -9.44 12.31
CA ILE A 96 -3.64 -8.57 11.13
C ILE A 96 -5.12 -8.43 10.78
N ASN A 97 -5.61 -7.24 10.45
CA ASN A 97 -6.99 -7.04 10.04
C ASN A 97 -7.31 -7.75 8.71
N SER A 98 -8.54 -8.26 8.55
CA SER A 98 -8.96 -8.93 7.31
C SER A 98 -8.81 -8.04 6.07
N TRP A 99 -9.03 -6.73 6.19
CA TRP A 99 -8.83 -5.77 5.11
C TRP A 99 -7.37 -5.56 4.76
N SER A 100 -6.48 -5.64 5.74
CA SER A 100 -5.03 -5.58 5.51
C SER A 100 -4.57 -6.81 4.74
N VAL A 101 -5.07 -7.99 5.10
CA VAL A 101 -4.80 -9.25 4.38
C VAL A 101 -5.29 -9.16 2.94
N GLU A 102 -6.54 -8.73 2.73
CA GLU A 102 -7.10 -8.53 1.39
C GLU A 102 -6.23 -7.58 0.57
N ASN A 103 -5.92 -6.38 1.09
CA ASN A 103 -5.07 -5.42 0.39
C ASN A 103 -3.69 -6.00 0.05
N ALA A 104 -3.06 -6.73 0.98
CA ALA A 104 -1.77 -7.35 0.77
C ALA A 104 -1.80 -8.45 -0.33
N VAL A 105 -2.88 -9.23 -0.41
CA VAL A 105 -3.09 -10.20 -1.50
C VAL A 105 -3.27 -9.48 -2.85
N PHE A 106 -4.04 -8.40 -2.89
CA PHE A 106 -4.30 -7.67 -4.14
C PHE A 106 -3.09 -6.89 -4.66
N GLN A 107 -2.21 -6.44 -3.76
CA GLN A 107 -1.07 -5.55 -4.04
C GLN A 107 0.29 -6.22 -3.82
N SER A 108 0.34 -7.56 -3.81
CA SER A 108 1.52 -8.35 -3.50
C SER A 108 2.76 -7.99 -4.33
N ASP A 109 2.57 -7.64 -5.61
CA ASP A 109 3.63 -7.22 -6.55
C ASP A 109 4.29 -5.87 -6.17
N LYS A 110 3.59 -5.06 -5.37
CA LYS A 110 4.05 -3.73 -4.95
C LYS A 110 4.52 -3.70 -3.50
N MET A 111 4.34 -4.79 -2.77
CA MET A 111 4.75 -4.85 -1.38
C MET A 111 6.27 -4.90 -1.26
N SER A 112 6.77 -4.10 -0.33
CA SER A 112 8.19 -4.01 0.02
C SER A 112 8.29 -3.90 1.53
N TYR A 113 9.47 -4.16 2.07
CA TYR A 113 9.73 -4.02 3.50
C TYR A 113 10.98 -3.18 3.74
N ALA A 114 11.09 -2.60 4.92
CA ALA A 114 12.27 -1.88 5.35
C ALA A 114 12.46 -2.06 6.87
N TYR A 115 13.71 -2.03 7.30
CA TYR A 115 14.06 -1.99 8.71
C TYR A 115 14.43 -0.56 9.11
N ALA A 116 13.94 -0.11 10.27
CA ALA A 116 14.30 1.19 10.81
C ALA A 116 14.23 1.18 12.33
N ASP A 117 15.27 1.70 13.00
CA ASP A 117 15.27 1.97 14.43
C ASP A 117 14.50 3.28 14.70
N LEU A 118 13.19 3.17 14.96
CA LEU A 118 12.27 4.30 15.02
C LEU A 118 12.41 5.10 16.33
N ASN A 119 12.73 4.41 17.43
CA ASN A 119 12.87 5.01 18.78
C ASN A 119 14.33 5.22 19.24
N LYS A 120 15.31 4.84 18.40
CA LYS A 120 16.76 4.99 18.64
C LYS A 120 17.27 4.16 19.82
N ASP A 121 16.70 2.99 20.05
CA ASP A 121 17.13 2.08 21.12
C ASP A 121 18.14 1.02 20.66
N GLY A 122 18.49 1.01 19.36
CA GLY A 122 19.39 0.04 18.75
C GLY A 122 18.72 -1.25 18.27
N VAL A 123 17.39 -1.36 18.36
CA VAL A 123 16.57 -2.43 17.78
C VAL A 123 15.79 -1.85 16.60
N GLU A 124 15.83 -2.52 15.45
CA GLU A 124 15.08 -2.08 14.27
C GLU A 124 13.64 -2.64 14.29
N GLU A 125 12.67 -1.77 14.02
CA GLU A 125 11.31 -2.12 13.65
C GLU A 125 11.21 -2.55 12.18
N LEU A 126 10.25 -3.42 11.88
CA LEU A 126 9.93 -3.85 10.53
C LEU A 126 8.72 -3.08 9.99
N LEU A 127 8.95 -2.33 8.92
CA LEU A 127 7.93 -1.64 8.14
C LEU A 127 7.59 -2.46 6.90
N ILE A 128 6.30 -2.65 6.66
CA ILE A 128 5.76 -3.18 5.41
C ILE A 128 5.02 -2.05 4.70
N GLY A 129 5.34 -1.85 3.43
CA GLY A 129 4.79 -0.76 2.62
C GLY A 129 4.38 -1.23 1.23
N VAL A 130 3.37 -0.54 0.68
CA VAL A 130 2.97 -0.66 -0.71
C VAL A 130 3.52 0.53 -1.48
N GLU A 131 4.36 0.25 -2.47
CA GLU A 131 4.91 1.25 -3.37
C GLU A 131 3.81 1.98 -4.16
N GLN A 132 3.85 3.31 -4.10
CA GLN A 132 2.92 4.21 -4.78
C GLN A 132 3.55 4.75 -6.07
N SER A 133 2.71 5.22 -7.01
CA SER A 133 3.17 5.73 -8.31
C SER A 133 4.11 6.94 -8.24
N ASN A 134 4.12 7.66 -7.12
CA ASN A 134 5.01 8.81 -6.86
C ASN A 134 6.33 8.41 -6.17
N GLY A 135 6.63 7.10 -6.08
CA GLY A 135 7.79 6.54 -5.40
C GLY A 135 7.75 6.69 -3.87
N ASP A 136 6.58 6.98 -3.30
CA ASP A 136 6.34 6.93 -1.86
C ASP A 136 5.76 5.58 -1.45
N TYR A 137 5.64 5.33 -0.14
CA TYR A 137 5.11 4.09 0.39
C TYR A 137 3.90 4.34 1.28
N PHE A 138 2.81 3.64 0.98
CA PHE A 138 1.71 3.51 1.93
C PHE A 138 2.06 2.40 2.91
N ILE A 139 2.31 2.76 4.18
CA ILE A 139 2.67 1.79 5.21
C ILE A 139 1.45 0.93 5.54
N SER A 140 1.52 -0.37 5.22
CA SER A 140 0.46 -1.34 5.45
C SER A 140 0.62 -2.09 6.77
N GLY A 141 1.84 -2.15 7.32
CA GLY A 141 2.10 -2.78 8.61
C GLY A 141 3.36 -2.23 9.27
N LEU A 142 3.30 -2.02 10.58
CA LEU A 142 4.43 -1.71 11.44
C LEU A 142 4.53 -2.79 12.52
N TYR A 143 5.63 -3.54 12.51
CA TYR A 143 5.92 -4.58 13.48
C TYR A 143 7.12 -4.17 14.33
N TYR A 144 7.06 -4.50 15.62
CA TYR A 144 8.12 -4.27 16.59
C TYR A 144 8.31 -5.52 17.45
N LEU A 145 9.41 -5.58 18.21
CA LEU A 145 9.69 -6.72 19.07
C LEU A 145 9.22 -6.47 20.51
N VAL A 146 8.49 -7.43 21.07
CA VAL A 146 8.21 -7.51 22.51
C VAL A 146 8.74 -8.83 23.03
N ASN A 147 9.70 -8.77 23.97
CA ASN A 147 10.36 -9.97 24.50
C ASN A 147 10.83 -10.92 23.37
N GLU A 148 11.52 -10.37 22.37
CA GLU A 148 12.07 -11.07 21.20
C GLU A 148 11.03 -11.68 20.25
N LYS A 149 9.76 -11.30 20.38
CA LYS A 149 8.68 -11.76 19.51
C LYS A 149 8.13 -10.60 18.69
N PRO A 150 7.93 -10.77 17.37
CA PRO A 150 7.33 -9.74 16.55
C PRO A 150 5.85 -9.58 16.91
N LEU A 151 5.43 -8.33 17.08
CA LEU A 151 4.06 -7.92 17.32
C LEU A 151 3.68 -6.80 16.35
N LEU A 152 2.49 -6.89 15.78
CA LEU A 152 1.92 -5.80 14.97
C LEU A 152 1.58 -4.64 15.91
N LEU A 153 2.14 -3.45 15.66
CA LEU A 153 1.81 -2.24 16.41
C LEU A 153 0.68 -1.46 15.76
N ALA A 154 0.73 -1.26 14.45
CA ALA A 154 -0.25 -0.51 13.67
C ALA A 154 -0.28 -1.03 12.23
N GLU A 155 -1.40 -0.83 11.54
CA GLU A 155 -1.57 -1.28 10.15
C GLU A 155 -2.24 -0.23 9.27
N GLY A 156 -2.11 -0.36 7.96
CA GLY A 156 -2.71 0.55 7.00
C GLY A 156 -3.53 -0.23 5.99
N PHE A 157 -4.78 0.16 5.79
CA PHE A 157 -5.65 -0.50 4.82
C PHE A 157 -6.76 0.40 4.30
N VAL A 158 -7.24 0.04 3.11
CA VAL A 158 -8.42 0.61 2.46
C VAL A 158 -9.38 -0.55 2.23
N ALA A 159 -10.49 -0.60 2.96
CA ALA A 159 -11.45 -1.68 2.77
C ALA A 159 -12.06 -1.61 1.35
N GLY A 160 -12.15 -2.77 0.69
CA GLY A 160 -12.77 -2.92 -0.63
C GLY A 160 -14.27 -2.64 -0.62
N HIS A 161 -14.92 -2.81 0.55
CA HIS A 161 -16.32 -2.46 0.78
C HIS A 161 -16.54 -1.94 2.21
N GLY A 162 -17.71 -1.35 2.49
CA GLY A 162 -18.07 -0.84 3.81
C GLY A 162 -17.37 0.46 4.24
N GLY A 163 -16.37 0.91 3.47
CA GLY A 163 -15.76 2.23 3.60
C GLY A 163 -14.77 2.39 4.76
N ALA A 164 -14.39 1.33 5.46
CA ALA A 164 -13.38 1.38 6.51
C ALA A 164 -11.98 1.74 5.94
N ARG A 165 -11.25 2.57 6.68
CA ARG A 165 -9.90 3.04 6.36
C ARG A 165 -9.06 2.99 7.62
N ASN A 166 -7.79 2.64 7.47
CA ASN A 166 -6.79 2.75 8.52
C ASN A 166 -5.48 3.24 7.92
N SER A 167 -4.78 4.10 8.65
CA SER A 167 -3.45 4.57 8.27
C SER A 167 -2.66 4.93 9.52
N MET A 168 -1.37 5.14 9.36
CA MET A 168 -0.52 5.58 10.45
C MET A 168 0.38 6.74 10.02
N ASN A 169 0.65 7.63 10.98
CA ASN A 169 1.73 8.60 10.91
C ASN A 169 2.84 8.16 11.87
N ILE A 170 4.06 8.08 11.35
CA ILE A 170 5.26 7.71 12.12
C ILE A 170 6.08 8.97 12.32
N TYR A 171 6.30 9.34 13.58
CA TYR A 171 7.09 10.51 13.94
C TYR A 171 8.50 10.10 14.36
N LYS A 172 9.45 10.99 14.09
CA LYS A 172 10.83 10.88 14.55
C LYS A 172 10.83 10.74 16.08
N GLY A 173 11.52 9.72 16.60
CA GLY A 173 11.60 9.47 18.04
C GLY A 173 10.63 8.41 18.57
N GLY A 174 9.94 7.68 17.69
CA GLY A 174 9.23 6.45 18.05
C GLY A 174 7.76 6.61 18.40
N ASP A 175 7.17 7.78 18.13
CA ASP A 175 5.73 7.97 18.30
C ASP A 175 4.97 7.59 17.03
N ILE A 176 3.88 6.85 17.19
CA ILE A 176 3.07 6.29 16.11
C ILE A 176 1.62 6.69 16.33
N LEU A 177 1.06 7.50 15.42
CA LEU A 177 -0.36 7.84 15.42
C LEU A 177 -1.11 6.95 14.44
N GLU A 178 -1.87 5.99 14.95
CA GLU A 178 -2.78 5.16 14.17
C GLU A 178 -4.16 5.84 14.08
N LEU A 179 -4.69 5.94 12.87
CA LEU A 179 -5.98 6.57 12.57
C LEU A 179 -6.87 5.56 11.85
N SER A 180 -8.02 5.27 12.42
CA SER A 180 -9.07 4.43 11.82
C SER A 180 -10.30 5.27 11.57
N TRP A 181 -10.91 5.23 10.38
CA TRP A 181 -12.12 6.01 10.08
C TRP A 181 -13.00 5.39 9.00
N SER A 182 -14.25 5.84 8.94
CA SER A 182 -15.16 5.57 7.83
C SER A 182 -15.00 6.64 6.76
N SER A 183 -14.71 6.25 5.52
CA SER A 183 -14.58 7.15 4.37
C SER A 183 -15.87 7.94 4.05
N GLY A 184 -17.04 7.43 4.42
CA GLY A 184 -18.32 8.12 4.18
C GLY A 184 -18.57 9.28 5.14
N THR A 185 -18.16 9.16 6.39
CA THR A 185 -18.45 10.16 7.44
C THR A 185 -17.21 10.94 7.89
N GLY A 186 -16.01 10.37 7.70
CA GLY A 186 -14.76 10.82 8.30
C GLY A 186 -14.63 10.44 9.78
N GLU A 187 -15.69 9.94 10.41
CA GLU A 187 -15.70 9.60 11.84
C GLU A 187 -14.84 8.36 12.10
N GLY A 188 -14.12 8.39 13.22
CA GLY A 188 -13.09 7.41 13.49
C GLY A 188 -12.50 7.49 14.88
N ARG A 189 -11.40 6.75 15.08
CA ARG A 189 -10.62 6.68 16.31
C ARG A 189 -9.15 6.94 15.98
N GLY A 190 -8.50 7.79 16.76
CA GLY A 190 -7.06 8.00 16.70
C GLY A 190 -6.38 7.53 17.99
N VAL A 191 -5.27 6.82 17.84
CA VAL A 191 -4.48 6.28 18.94
C VAL A 191 -3.02 6.66 18.76
N LEU A 192 -2.45 7.38 19.72
CA LEU A 192 -1.03 7.70 19.76
C LEU A 192 -0.31 6.68 20.64
N TYR A 193 0.65 5.97 20.05
CA TYR A 193 1.56 5.05 20.73
C TYR A 193 2.95 5.66 20.83
N HIS A 194 3.70 5.23 21.86
CA HIS A 194 5.12 5.49 22.03
C HIS A 194 5.88 4.17 22.11
N LEU A 195 6.86 3.96 21.24
CA LEU A 195 7.76 2.81 21.27
C LEU A 195 8.71 2.90 22.47
N ASN A 196 8.51 2.05 23.46
CA ASN A 196 9.40 1.95 24.61
C ASN A 196 10.71 1.22 24.24
N SER A 197 11.81 1.56 24.90
CA SER A 197 13.09 0.89 24.68
C SER A 197 13.14 -0.54 25.24
N ASN A 198 14.16 -1.30 24.83
CA ASN A 198 14.47 -2.63 25.36
C ASN A 198 13.37 -3.67 25.08
N GLN A 199 12.71 -3.57 23.92
CA GLN A 199 11.64 -4.49 23.51
C GLN A 199 10.49 -4.58 24.52
N GLN A 200 10.20 -3.47 25.20
CA GLN A 200 9.00 -3.35 26.02
C GLN A 200 7.81 -3.05 25.11
N ALA A 201 6.62 -3.53 25.49
CA ALA A 201 5.40 -3.24 24.76
C ALA A 201 5.19 -1.73 24.64
N ALA A 202 4.78 -1.23 23.47
CA ALA A 202 4.57 0.20 23.24
C ALA A 202 3.52 0.77 24.20
N SER A 203 3.75 1.99 24.69
CA SER A 203 2.82 2.71 25.56
C SER A 203 1.72 3.35 24.72
N LYS A 204 0.46 3.19 25.11
CA LYS A 204 -0.63 4.02 24.58
C LYS A 204 -0.63 5.37 25.31
N VAL A 205 -0.29 6.44 24.60
CA VAL A 205 -0.12 7.79 25.16
C VAL A 205 -1.45 8.55 25.17
N GLN A 206 -2.19 8.49 24.07
CA GLN A 206 -3.45 9.21 23.91
C GLN A 206 -4.39 8.41 23.01
N GLU A 207 -5.69 8.50 23.29
CA GLU A 207 -6.74 7.86 22.50
C GLU A 207 -7.98 8.73 22.48
N GLN A 208 -8.50 9.07 21.31
CA GLN A 208 -9.70 9.89 21.19
C GLN A 208 -10.47 9.61 19.91
N ASP A 209 -11.75 9.96 19.93
CA ASP A 209 -12.58 9.98 18.73
C ASP A 209 -12.13 11.14 17.86
N ILE A 210 -12.11 10.89 16.55
CA ILE A 210 -11.64 11.84 15.56
C ILE A 210 -12.65 11.93 14.43
N ARG A 211 -12.58 13.05 13.71
CA ARG A 211 -13.18 13.17 12.40
C ARG A 211 -12.08 13.56 11.42
N VAL A 212 -11.67 12.64 10.56
CA VAL A 212 -10.65 12.87 9.53
C VAL A 212 -11.16 13.96 8.59
N PRO A 213 -10.57 15.17 8.63
CA PRO A 213 -11.05 16.30 7.84
C PRO A 213 -10.48 16.21 6.41
N GLY A 214 -11.25 16.62 5.42
CA GLY A 214 -10.77 16.64 4.03
C GLY A 214 -9.62 17.63 3.77
N ASN A 215 -9.39 18.61 4.66
CA ASN A 215 -8.41 19.69 4.46
C ASN A 215 -7.62 20.11 5.72
N LYS A 216 -7.76 19.40 6.84
CA LYS A 216 -7.07 19.73 8.10
C LYS A 216 -6.35 18.48 8.60
N SER A 217 -5.10 18.63 8.99
CA SER A 217 -4.35 17.55 9.63
C SER A 217 -4.75 17.37 11.10
N LEU A 218 -4.67 16.14 11.59
CA LEU A 218 -4.95 15.76 12.98
C LEU A 218 -3.72 15.77 13.89
N HIS A 219 -2.51 16.04 13.37
CA HIS A 219 -1.27 15.94 14.18
C HIS A 219 -1.33 16.77 15.47
N SER A 220 -1.80 18.02 15.39
CA SER A 220 -1.87 18.93 16.53
C SER A 220 -2.79 18.42 17.65
N ASP A 221 -3.82 17.67 17.28
CA ASP A 221 -4.82 17.14 18.22
C ASP A 221 -4.21 16.02 19.09
N PHE A 222 -3.05 15.50 18.69
CA PHE A 222 -2.23 14.53 19.41
C PHE A 222 -0.88 15.12 19.86
N GLY A 223 -0.74 16.45 19.87
CA GLY A 223 0.51 17.12 20.28
C GLY A 223 1.69 16.91 19.32
N LYS A 224 1.41 16.68 18.03
CA LYS A 224 2.40 16.42 16.98
C LYS A 224 2.36 17.46 15.87
N THR A 225 3.39 17.46 15.03
CA THR A 225 3.53 18.35 13.88
C THR A 225 3.98 17.59 12.63
N GLU A 226 3.71 18.14 11.44
CA GLU A 226 4.15 17.55 10.17
C GLU A 226 5.69 17.49 10.06
N THR A 227 6.41 18.43 10.69
CA THR A 227 7.88 18.47 10.65
C THR A 227 8.54 17.30 11.38
N GLU A 228 7.81 16.69 12.30
CA GLU A 228 8.23 15.51 13.04
C GLU A 228 7.98 14.22 12.26
N LEU A 229 7.22 14.24 11.16
CA LEU A 229 6.98 13.05 10.35
C LEU A 229 8.29 12.48 9.80
N MET A 230 8.36 11.16 9.79
CA MET A 230 9.40 10.41 9.12
C MET A 230 9.23 10.51 7.59
N ASN A 231 10.34 10.53 6.86
CA ASN A 231 10.35 10.47 5.40
C ASN A 231 10.66 9.03 4.95
N PHE A 232 9.63 8.32 4.49
CA PHE A 232 9.77 6.90 4.09
C PHE A 232 10.63 6.69 2.86
N LYS A 233 10.77 7.70 1.98
CA LYS A 233 11.59 7.59 0.76
C LYS A 233 13.09 7.40 1.02
N GLN A 234 13.53 7.66 2.26
CA GLN A 234 14.93 7.56 2.66
C GLN A 234 15.28 6.20 3.25
N LEU A 235 14.31 5.30 3.37
CA LEU A 235 14.54 3.95 3.86
C LEU A 235 15.10 3.05 2.76
N ASP A 236 15.89 2.06 3.19
CA ASP A 236 16.42 1.00 2.32
C ASP A 236 15.32 -0.05 2.11
N TRP A 237 14.39 0.25 1.20
CA TRP A 237 13.30 -0.64 0.86
C TRP A 237 13.78 -1.87 0.08
N GLU A 238 13.39 -3.04 0.55
CA GLU A 238 13.68 -4.33 -0.06
C GLU A 238 12.39 -4.97 -0.58
N LYS A 239 12.48 -5.64 -1.73
CA LYS A 239 11.39 -6.50 -2.20
C LYS A 239 11.43 -7.80 -1.43
N PHE A 240 10.27 -8.38 -1.18
CA PHE A 240 10.21 -9.73 -0.66
C PHE A 240 10.83 -10.69 -1.67
N ASP A 241 11.70 -11.58 -1.19
CA ASP A 241 12.32 -12.57 -2.07
C ASP A 241 11.26 -13.45 -2.72
N ASP A 242 11.31 -13.55 -4.06
CA ASP A 242 10.58 -14.53 -4.86
C ASP A 242 11.05 -15.99 -4.62
N SER A 243 11.59 -16.30 -3.44
CA SER A 243 12.08 -17.62 -3.02
C SER A 243 10.97 -18.68 -2.86
N SER A 244 9.90 -18.55 -3.65
CA SER A 244 9.06 -19.62 -4.16
C SER A 244 9.53 -20.18 -5.52
N SER A 245 10.72 -19.81 -6.02
CA SER A 245 11.39 -20.51 -7.14
C SER A 245 12.08 -21.83 -6.72
N SER A 246 11.75 -22.42 -5.57
CA SER A 246 12.10 -23.82 -5.26
C SER A 246 10.91 -24.73 -5.50
N THR A 247 10.88 -25.30 -6.71
CA THR A 247 10.41 -26.66 -7.01
C THR A 247 9.19 -27.16 -6.24
N ILE A 248 8.01 -26.63 -6.56
CA ILE A 248 6.81 -27.46 -6.64
C ILE A 248 6.29 -27.35 -8.06
N LEU A 249 6.63 -28.34 -8.88
CA LEU A 249 5.88 -28.69 -10.08
C LEU A 249 4.47 -29.10 -9.63
N GLY A 250 3.60 -28.10 -9.52
CA GLY A 250 2.18 -28.23 -9.33
C GLY A 250 1.55 -27.04 -10.04
N ASP A 251 1.23 -27.25 -11.32
CA ASP A 251 0.53 -26.36 -12.26
C ASP A 251 0.15 -24.96 -11.72
N LYS A 252 1.11 -24.04 -11.78
CA LYS A 252 0.83 -22.60 -11.71
C LYS A 252 0.09 -22.27 -13.00
N GLN A 253 -1.23 -22.13 -12.94
CA GLN A 253 -2.04 -21.68 -14.07
C GLN A 253 -1.49 -20.31 -14.52
N ARG A 254 -0.70 -20.30 -15.62
CA ARG A 254 -0.23 -19.06 -16.24
C ARG A 254 -1.48 -18.20 -16.50
N ALA A 255 -1.45 -16.94 -16.05
CA ALA A 255 -2.56 -16.02 -16.28
C ALA A 255 -2.83 -15.97 -17.80
N PRO A 256 -4.05 -16.30 -18.24
CA PRO A 256 -4.34 -16.43 -19.67
C PRO A 256 -4.32 -15.06 -20.39
N TRP A 257 -4.40 -13.97 -19.64
CA TRP A 257 -4.30 -12.59 -20.14
C TRP A 257 -3.21 -11.78 -19.42
N ASN A 258 -2.59 -10.84 -20.14
CA ASN A 258 -1.58 -9.93 -19.60
C ASN A 258 -1.46 -8.65 -20.46
N THR A 259 -0.66 -7.68 -20.02
CA THR A 259 -0.49 -6.38 -20.69
C THR A 259 0.06 -6.49 -22.12
N SER A 260 0.91 -7.48 -22.41
CA SER A 260 1.44 -7.71 -23.76
C SER A 260 0.34 -8.16 -24.72
N LYS A 261 -0.50 -9.11 -24.29
CA LYS A 261 -1.69 -9.56 -25.04
C LYS A 261 -2.71 -8.43 -25.21
N SER A 262 -2.93 -7.63 -24.17
CA SER A 262 -3.78 -6.43 -24.21
C SER A 262 -3.31 -5.43 -25.28
N ALA A 263 -2.02 -5.11 -25.32
CA ALA A 263 -1.46 -4.20 -26.31
C ALA A 263 -1.57 -4.74 -27.75
N LYS A 264 -1.38 -6.04 -27.94
CA LYS A 264 -1.59 -6.70 -29.26
C LYS A 264 -3.05 -6.64 -29.70
N LEU A 265 -3.99 -6.91 -28.78
CA LEU A 265 -5.41 -6.81 -29.08
C LEU A 265 -5.81 -5.38 -29.43
N GLU A 266 -5.30 -4.39 -28.69
CA GLU A 266 -5.57 -2.98 -28.95
C GLU A 266 -5.09 -2.54 -30.35
N ALA A 267 -3.87 -2.93 -30.73
CA ALA A 267 -3.33 -2.68 -32.06
C ALA A 267 -4.18 -3.35 -33.16
N PHE A 268 -4.60 -4.59 -32.92
CA PHE A 268 -5.48 -5.31 -33.85
C PHE A 268 -6.82 -4.60 -34.01
N ILE A 269 -7.52 -4.26 -32.92
CA ILE A 269 -8.85 -3.63 -32.97
C ILE A 269 -8.81 -2.30 -33.70
N LYS A 270 -7.73 -1.52 -33.51
CA LYS A 270 -7.52 -0.28 -34.23
C LYS A 270 -7.45 -0.50 -35.76
N GLY A 271 -6.55 -1.39 -36.21
CA GLY A 271 -6.39 -1.66 -37.65
C GLY A 271 -7.61 -2.35 -38.26
N TRP A 272 -8.26 -3.24 -37.51
CA TRP A 272 -9.50 -3.89 -37.89
C TRP A 272 -10.64 -2.88 -38.07
N GLY A 273 -10.81 -1.96 -37.13
CA GLY A 273 -11.77 -0.87 -37.20
C GLY A 273 -11.56 0.03 -38.42
N GLU A 274 -10.32 0.48 -38.65
CA GLU A 274 -9.94 1.30 -39.81
C GLU A 274 -10.33 0.63 -41.14
N ARG A 275 -10.05 -0.68 -41.30
CA ARG A 275 -10.40 -1.44 -42.50
C ARG A 275 -11.89 -1.57 -42.74
N LEU A 276 -12.70 -1.61 -41.67
CA LEU A 276 -14.17 -1.64 -41.77
C LEU A 276 -14.80 -0.25 -41.94
N GLY A 277 -13.99 0.80 -42.07
CA GLY A 277 -14.48 2.19 -42.10
C GLY A 277 -15.06 2.64 -40.76
N GLN A 278 -14.57 2.05 -39.67
CA GLN A 278 -15.00 2.25 -38.30
C GLN A 278 -13.79 2.58 -37.38
N PRO A 279 -13.09 3.70 -37.60
CA PRO A 279 -11.83 3.98 -36.91
C PRO A 279 -12.00 4.33 -35.42
N ASN A 280 -13.21 4.65 -34.94
CA ASN A 280 -13.42 5.17 -33.59
C ASN A 280 -13.73 4.10 -32.54
N TYR A 281 -13.09 2.93 -32.64
CA TYR A 281 -13.07 1.98 -31.52
C TYR A 281 -12.21 2.53 -30.38
N LYS A 282 -12.82 2.65 -29.21
CA LYS A 282 -12.15 3.06 -27.98
C LYS A 282 -12.14 1.90 -27.00
N LYS A 283 -10.96 1.59 -26.48
CA LYS A 283 -10.80 0.76 -25.29
C LYS A 283 -11.51 1.43 -24.12
N GLY A 284 -12.24 0.68 -23.31
CA GLY A 284 -12.99 1.25 -22.20
C GLY A 284 -12.87 0.46 -20.91
N ILE A 285 -12.16 1.03 -19.92
CA ILE A 285 -12.55 1.13 -18.50
C ILE A 285 -12.20 2.55 -17.96
N SER A 286 -12.76 3.61 -18.55
CA SER A 286 -12.67 4.98 -18.02
C SER A 286 -14.09 5.58 -17.96
N GLY A 287 -14.58 5.80 -16.74
CA GLY A 287 -15.99 6.13 -16.46
C GLY A 287 -16.82 4.86 -16.26
N GLY A 288 -17.26 4.59 -15.03
CA GLY A 288 -18.01 3.39 -14.63
C GLY A 288 -19.42 3.30 -15.20
N ASP A 289 -19.58 3.24 -16.52
CA ASP A 289 -20.92 3.28 -17.12
C ASP A 289 -21.65 1.92 -17.09
N VAL A 290 -20.95 0.78 -17.05
CA VAL A 290 -21.58 -0.57 -16.98
C VAL A 290 -20.72 -1.54 -16.17
N GLY A 291 -21.04 -1.70 -14.88
CA GLY A 291 -20.45 -2.73 -14.03
C GLY A 291 -20.84 -4.15 -14.46
N ALA A 292 -20.10 -5.16 -14.01
CA ALA A 292 -20.39 -6.56 -14.34
C ALA A 292 -21.82 -6.98 -13.91
N ASP A 293 -22.36 -6.33 -12.87
CA ASP A 293 -23.74 -6.50 -12.41
C ASP A 293 -24.82 -6.11 -13.43
N ASN A 294 -24.44 -5.36 -14.47
CA ASN A 294 -25.34 -4.83 -15.48
C ASN A 294 -25.21 -5.53 -16.85
N LEU A 295 -24.63 -6.73 -16.88
CA LEU A 295 -24.46 -7.53 -18.09
C LEU A 295 -25.50 -8.65 -18.16
N TYR A 296 -26.23 -8.70 -19.27
CA TYR A 296 -27.31 -9.65 -19.50
C TYR A 296 -27.18 -10.35 -20.84
N THR A 297 -27.74 -11.55 -20.98
CA THR A 297 -27.81 -12.26 -22.26
C THR A 297 -28.80 -11.59 -23.22
N PHE A 298 -28.47 -11.60 -24.52
CA PHE A 298 -29.31 -11.08 -25.61
C PHE A 298 -29.73 -12.21 -26.55
N GLY A 299 -31.05 -12.36 -26.81
CA GLY A 299 -31.59 -13.40 -27.69
C GLY A 299 -33.13 -13.38 -27.74
N ASP A 300 -33.73 -14.44 -28.30
CA ASP A 300 -35.19 -14.55 -28.52
C ASP A 300 -35.99 -14.87 -27.23
N GLY A 301 -35.31 -15.05 -26.10
CA GLY A 301 -35.90 -15.33 -24.79
C GLY A 301 -35.72 -14.21 -23.78
N PRO A 302 -36.21 -14.38 -22.52
CA PRO A 302 -35.96 -13.40 -21.47
C PRO A 302 -34.46 -13.26 -21.21
N SER A 303 -33.98 -12.01 -21.09
CA SER A 303 -32.59 -11.73 -20.77
C SER A 303 -32.25 -12.17 -19.36
N GLU A 304 -31.16 -12.93 -19.22
CA GLU A 304 -30.66 -13.42 -17.93
C GLU A 304 -29.40 -12.68 -17.53
N LYS A 305 -29.23 -12.43 -16.22
CA LYS A 305 -28.02 -11.81 -15.69
C LYS A 305 -26.83 -12.74 -15.94
N MET A 306 -25.77 -12.21 -16.53
CA MET A 306 -24.55 -12.98 -16.77
C MET A 306 -23.75 -13.15 -15.48
N ASN A 307 -23.25 -14.37 -15.23
CA ASN A 307 -22.18 -14.59 -14.25
C ASN A 307 -20.86 -14.10 -14.86
N ALA A 308 -20.59 -12.80 -14.73
CA ALA A 308 -19.42 -12.16 -15.31
C ALA A 308 -18.67 -11.31 -14.27
N GLU A 309 -17.38 -11.11 -14.49
CA GLU A 309 -16.52 -10.18 -13.75
C GLU A 309 -15.49 -9.54 -14.69
N TYR A 310 -14.96 -8.38 -14.33
CA TYR A 310 -13.85 -7.76 -15.06
C TYR A 310 -12.52 -8.17 -14.40
N THR A 311 -11.50 -8.50 -15.19
CA THR A 311 -10.18 -8.90 -14.69
C THR A 311 -9.07 -8.59 -15.70
N ASP A 312 -7.96 -8.01 -15.26
CA ASP A 312 -6.83 -7.70 -16.13
C ASP A 312 -5.99 -8.95 -16.51
N THR A 313 -6.26 -10.08 -15.87
CA THR A 313 -5.45 -11.31 -15.99
C THR A 313 -6.19 -12.47 -16.63
N GLY A 314 -7.51 -12.36 -16.77
CA GLY A 314 -8.36 -13.48 -17.18
C GLY A 314 -8.48 -14.59 -16.13
N LEU A 315 -7.91 -14.39 -14.93
CA LEU A 315 -8.14 -15.22 -13.75
C LEU A 315 -9.32 -14.66 -12.95
N GLY A 316 -10.04 -15.56 -12.30
CA GLY A 316 -11.25 -15.25 -11.53
C GLY A 316 -12.22 -16.45 -11.50
N ASN A 317 -13.38 -16.26 -10.86
CA ASN A 317 -14.36 -17.31 -10.57
C ASN A 317 -15.65 -17.19 -11.37
N ALA A 318 -15.87 -16.06 -12.05
CA ALA A 318 -17.06 -15.89 -12.86
C ALA A 318 -17.00 -16.82 -14.09
N LYS A 319 -18.17 -17.25 -14.57
CA LYS A 319 -18.28 -18.02 -15.81
C LYS A 319 -17.66 -17.26 -17.00
N TYR A 320 -17.78 -15.94 -17.02
CA TYR A 320 -17.22 -15.07 -18.06
C TYR A 320 -16.31 -14.02 -17.44
N ARG A 321 -15.00 -14.16 -17.64
CA ARG A 321 -13.98 -13.25 -17.10
C ARG A 321 -13.58 -12.25 -18.17
N ILE A 322 -14.19 -11.07 -18.12
CA ILE A 322 -14.04 -10.03 -19.13
C ILE A 322 -12.68 -9.35 -18.94
N VAL A 323 -11.82 -9.51 -19.93
CA VAL A 323 -10.46 -8.97 -19.92
C VAL A 323 -10.35 -7.64 -20.63
N GLU A 324 -11.20 -7.39 -21.63
CA GLU A 324 -11.19 -6.15 -22.40
C GLU A 324 -12.58 -5.80 -22.92
N ARG A 325 -12.82 -4.50 -23.13
CA ARG A 325 -14.00 -3.97 -23.84
C ARG A 325 -13.59 -2.89 -24.81
N TYR A 326 -14.13 -2.96 -26.02
CA TYR A 326 -13.98 -1.92 -27.05
C TYR A 326 -15.34 -1.45 -27.53
N SER A 327 -15.54 -0.13 -27.58
CA SER A 327 -16.81 0.47 -28.04
C SER A 327 -16.58 1.35 -29.25
N ASN A 328 -17.41 1.23 -30.28
CA ASN A 328 -17.36 2.08 -31.45
C ASN A 328 -18.26 3.30 -31.29
N TRP A 329 -17.70 4.49 -31.48
CA TRP A 329 -18.40 5.77 -31.35
C TRP A 329 -18.71 6.48 -32.68
N ASP A 330 -18.39 5.87 -33.83
CA ASP A 330 -18.60 6.45 -35.16
C ASP A 330 -20.07 6.80 -35.47
N LYS A 331 -21.02 6.08 -34.87
CA LYS A 331 -22.46 6.24 -35.10
C LYS A 331 -23.23 6.72 -33.87
N TYR A 332 -22.59 7.50 -32.99
CA TYR A 332 -23.25 8.03 -31.78
C TYR A 332 -24.63 8.65 -32.10
N PRO A 333 -25.70 8.30 -31.36
CA PRO A 333 -25.73 7.55 -30.11
C PRO A 333 -25.74 6.01 -30.24
N ASP A 334 -25.76 5.46 -31.45
CA ASP A 334 -25.78 4.02 -31.73
C ASP A 334 -24.39 3.39 -31.55
N VAL A 335 -23.90 3.45 -30.31
CA VAL A 335 -22.65 2.84 -29.87
C VAL A 335 -22.87 1.34 -29.73
N HIS A 336 -21.96 0.55 -30.28
CA HIS A 336 -21.92 -0.89 -30.05
C HIS A 336 -20.58 -1.27 -29.43
N SER A 337 -20.58 -2.37 -28.68
CA SER A 337 -19.41 -2.81 -27.90
C SER A 337 -19.06 -4.26 -28.17
N TYR A 338 -17.78 -4.57 -28.14
CA TYR A 338 -17.26 -5.92 -28.03
C TYR A 338 -16.67 -6.14 -26.63
N PHE A 339 -17.00 -7.27 -26.03
CA PHE A 339 -16.49 -7.71 -24.72
C PHE A 339 -15.70 -9.00 -24.92
N PHE A 340 -14.46 -9.01 -24.49
CA PHE A 340 -13.53 -10.11 -24.66
C PHE A 340 -13.45 -10.83 -23.33
N ALA A 341 -13.89 -12.09 -23.29
CA ALA A 341 -14.01 -12.85 -22.05
C ALA A 341 -13.37 -14.22 -22.16
N ILE A 342 -12.76 -14.66 -21.06
CA ILE A 342 -12.21 -16.01 -20.93
C ILE A 342 -13.18 -16.79 -20.03
N THR A 343 -13.74 -17.88 -20.55
CA THR A 343 -14.69 -18.71 -19.79
C THR A 343 -13.99 -19.36 -18.60
N ASP A 344 -14.73 -19.82 -17.60
CA ASP A 344 -14.22 -20.65 -16.50
C ASP A 344 -13.42 -21.89 -16.98
N THR A 345 -13.77 -22.45 -18.14
CA THR A 345 -13.03 -23.54 -18.81
C THR A 345 -11.74 -23.10 -19.52
N GLY A 346 -11.46 -21.80 -19.60
CA GLY A 346 -10.29 -21.22 -20.27
C GLY A 346 -10.51 -20.90 -21.76
N GLU A 347 -11.73 -21.04 -22.28
CA GLU A 347 -12.04 -20.77 -23.68
C GLU A 347 -12.21 -19.27 -23.92
N ALA A 348 -11.65 -18.78 -25.03
CA ALA A 348 -11.81 -17.41 -25.46
C ALA A 348 -13.18 -17.20 -26.13
N ILE A 349 -13.99 -16.26 -25.62
CA ILE A 349 -15.27 -15.86 -26.23
C ILE A 349 -15.37 -14.34 -26.35
N VAL A 350 -15.84 -13.87 -27.49
CA VAL A 350 -16.12 -12.45 -27.71
C VAL A 350 -17.62 -12.25 -27.80
N PHE A 351 -18.15 -11.37 -26.96
CA PHE A 351 -19.54 -10.92 -27.03
C PHE A 351 -19.64 -9.61 -27.79
N HIS A 352 -20.76 -9.43 -28.48
CA HIS A 352 -21.17 -8.18 -29.09
C HIS A 352 -22.44 -7.67 -28.41
N SER A 353 -22.47 -6.37 -28.14
CA SER A 353 -23.65 -5.65 -27.70
C SER A 353 -23.99 -4.56 -28.71
N PRO A 354 -25.15 -4.61 -29.38
CA PRO A 354 -25.52 -3.66 -30.43
C PRO A 354 -26.06 -2.32 -29.90
N THR A 355 -26.19 -2.15 -28.57
CA THR A 355 -26.84 -0.99 -27.96
C THR A 355 -26.08 -0.52 -26.72
N THR A 356 -26.25 0.76 -26.35
CA THR A 356 -25.89 1.29 -25.03
C THR A 356 -27.15 1.71 -24.30
N ASN A 357 -27.72 0.80 -23.50
CA ASN A 357 -29.03 1.02 -22.89
C ASN A 357 -28.89 1.52 -21.44
N GLY A 358 -28.58 2.81 -21.26
CA GLY A 358 -28.76 3.52 -19.99
C GLY A 358 -28.16 2.87 -18.74
N GLY A 359 -27.02 2.18 -18.87
CA GLY A 359 -26.32 1.51 -17.77
C GLY A 359 -26.41 -0.02 -17.76
N VAL A 360 -27.22 -0.62 -18.65
CA VAL A 360 -27.35 -2.08 -18.86
C VAL A 360 -26.91 -2.45 -20.28
N MET A 361 -26.20 -3.58 -20.40
CA MET A 361 -25.74 -4.10 -21.69
C MET A 361 -26.25 -5.52 -21.91
N TYR A 362 -26.78 -5.75 -23.12
CA TYR A 362 -27.23 -7.05 -23.56
C TYR A 362 -26.21 -7.63 -24.54
N LEU A 363 -25.66 -8.79 -24.20
CA LEU A 363 -24.53 -9.41 -24.85
C LEU A 363 -24.98 -10.70 -25.54
N LYS A 364 -24.58 -10.85 -26.81
CA LYS A 364 -24.64 -12.14 -27.53
C LYS A 364 -23.25 -12.51 -28.05
N PRO A 365 -22.91 -13.80 -28.20
CA PRO A 365 -21.67 -14.19 -28.87
C PRO A 365 -21.55 -13.50 -30.23
N THR A 366 -20.34 -13.05 -30.57
CA THR A 366 -20.13 -12.34 -31.82
C THR A 366 -20.24 -13.27 -33.02
N GLU A 367 -20.84 -12.78 -34.10
CA GLU A 367 -20.80 -13.41 -35.41
C GLU A 367 -19.51 -13.04 -36.19
N ASN A 368 -18.69 -12.13 -35.65
CA ASN A 368 -17.43 -11.72 -36.26
C ASN A 368 -16.32 -12.75 -35.97
N THR A 369 -16.11 -13.65 -36.92
CA THR A 369 -15.12 -14.72 -36.82
C THR A 369 -13.68 -14.22 -36.75
N GLU A 370 -13.38 -13.05 -37.31
CA GLU A 370 -12.01 -12.49 -37.33
C GLU A 370 -11.58 -12.01 -35.94
N ILE A 371 -12.43 -11.22 -35.27
CA ILE A 371 -12.15 -10.77 -33.89
C ILE A 371 -12.09 -11.96 -32.94
N GLN A 372 -13.02 -12.90 -33.08
CA GLN A 372 -13.06 -14.11 -32.25
C GLN A 372 -11.79 -14.96 -32.44
N ALA A 373 -11.31 -15.10 -33.68
CA ALA A 373 -10.09 -15.85 -33.98
C ALA A 373 -8.84 -15.17 -33.42
N GLU A 374 -8.72 -13.84 -33.56
CA GLU A 374 -7.56 -13.12 -33.02
C GLU A 374 -7.52 -13.17 -31.50
N PHE A 375 -8.66 -12.97 -30.83
CA PHE A 375 -8.70 -13.07 -29.38
C PHE A 375 -8.32 -14.47 -28.90
N LYS A 376 -8.84 -15.52 -29.56
CA LYS A 376 -8.45 -16.90 -29.29
C LYS A 376 -6.95 -17.11 -29.46
N ARG A 377 -6.37 -16.64 -30.56
CA ARG A 377 -4.92 -16.71 -30.82
C ARG A 377 -4.11 -16.07 -29.69
N LEU A 378 -4.53 -14.91 -29.20
CA LEU A 378 -3.86 -14.20 -28.10
C LEU A 378 -3.99 -14.94 -26.76
N VAL A 379 -5.15 -15.54 -26.47
CA VAL A 379 -5.33 -16.35 -25.26
C VAL A 379 -4.42 -17.59 -25.28
N GLU A 380 -4.30 -18.24 -26.44
CA GLU A 380 -3.47 -19.44 -26.65
C GLU A 380 -1.97 -19.14 -26.81
N GLU A 381 -1.58 -17.88 -26.96
CA GLU A 381 -0.18 -17.45 -27.06
C GLU A 381 0.54 -17.59 -25.70
N GLU A 382 1.70 -18.28 -25.67
CA GLU A 382 2.49 -18.54 -24.46
C GLU A 382 3.26 -17.34 -23.90
#